data_AF-A0A2P7QZJ6-F1
#
_entry.id   AF-A0A2P7QZJ6-F1
#
_cell.length_a   1.000
_cell.length_b   1.000
_cell.length_c   1.000
_cell.angle_alpha   90.00
_cell.angle_beta   90.00
_cell.angle_gamma   90.00
#
_symmetry.space_group_name_H-M   'P 1'
#
loop_
_entity.id
_entity.type
_entity.pdbx_description
1 polymer ?
#
loop_
_entity_poly.entity_id
_entity_poly.type
_entity_poly.pdbx_seq_one_letter_code
_entity_poly.pdbx_strand_id
1 'polypeptide(L)'
;MNNSALNDMAHFAGAAVAALVLGLLLSWALDRLLLRRLIDDRIAGIALSCAIAFVLLMAGTTLFLTLTLADYIVPGIVVPPMGIALSYLAGLAVAGTLRMWAYGKAYEEGDEQLVFDPDHSDHSVYDAQVVAFDERYAGRNYLVRHWAGNLSLPMSYWVNGALLSTLILAGTRTLAERIQSGSGSLQGLAIVILAYLGISAILWVWSSVGIWRSAYWHRRRGGTPAWAVAARAMLVITAVATLLRSGDIALQAAEFGQLATGRDSMGAIADMTVSKNGRELILAGSIASGAAKRFETVLQAHPGVTVIVLTSPGGRILEAERIAAIVRARRLDTRVDKACMSACTNILLAGRERTAEESARIGFHAPNFPGFNAAEMQASVAAMRNAYLAAGVDPAFVARALTTPAETMWFPSFYELESAGVLTGSEIVIRRAGATAPVPALDAAQMQRELQAAAAQTNASAPTRLDEATTLTRATASGLTLTHYYMIEGAENLDVADGRRVMTKMLSAQACRQPQVAKALRDGVRFVHSYSTTNGRHLFDAEVTSCPKA
;
A
#
# COMPACT_ATOMS: atom_id res chain seq x y z
N MET A 1 0.14 -22.21 1.77
CA MET A 1 0.83 -20.99 2.26
C MET A 1 1.92 -20.68 1.24
N ASN A 2 1.93 -19.48 0.66
CA ASN A 2 2.92 -19.11 -0.38
C ASN A 2 4.33 -19.05 0.24
N ASN A 3 5.34 -19.53 -0.51
CA ASN A 3 6.75 -19.53 -0.09
C ASN A 3 7.29 -18.12 0.24
N SER A 4 6.67 -17.04 -0.28
CA SER A 4 7.06 -15.67 0.07
C SER A 4 6.73 -15.30 1.51
N ALA A 5 5.54 -15.67 2.02
CA ALA A 5 5.12 -15.35 3.38
C ALA A 5 5.91 -16.15 4.44
N LEU A 6 6.33 -17.37 4.11
CA LEU A 6 7.23 -18.17 4.94
C LEU A 6 8.64 -17.55 4.99
N ASN A 7 9.13 -17.03 3.87
CA ASN A 7 10.41 -16.32 3.83
C ASN A 7 10.35 -15.00 4.61
N ASP A 8 9.28 -14.21 4.47
CA ASP A 8 9.11 -12.97 5.23
C ASP A 8 8.99 -13.23 6.75
N MET A 9 8.26 -14.27 7.15
CA MET A 9 8.20 -14.72 8.55
C MET A 9 9.56 -15.21 9.05
N ALA A 10 10.34 -15.94 8.25
CA ALA A 10 11.67 -16.40 8.60
C ALA A 10 12.68 -15.25 8.71
N HIS A 11 12.59 -14.23 7.84
CA HIS A 11 13.38 -13.01 7.93
C HIS A 11 12.99 -12.18 9.16
N PHE A 12 11.70 -12.07 9.47
CA PHE A 12 11.22 -11.39 10.68
C PHE A 12 11.67 -12.13 11.96
N ALA A 13 11.52 -13.45 12.00
CA ALA A 13 11.98 -14.27 13.10
C ALA A 13 13.51 -14.21 13.26
N GLY A 14 14.26 -14.27 12.15
CA GLY A 14 15.71 -14.13 12.14
C GLY A 14 16.16 -12.76 12.64
N ALA A 15 15.51 -11.68 12.20
CA ALA A 15 15.77 -10.33 12.67
C ALA A 15 15.42 -10.15 14.16
N ALA A 16 14.31 -10.72 14.63
CA ALA A 16 13.92 -10.69 16.04
C ALA A 16 14.89 -11.49 16.93
N VAL A 17 15.38 -12.66 16.47
CA VAL A 17 16.40 -13.45 17.17
C VAL A 17 17.75 -12.72 17.18
N ALA A 18 18.16 -12.16 16.05
CA ALA A 18 19.38 -11.35 15.98
C ALA A 18 19.30 -10.13 16.90
N ALA A 19 18.16 -9.44 16.94
CA ALA A 19 17.89 -8.33 17.83
C ALA A 19 17.85 -8.73 19.31
N LEU A 20 17.30 -9.90 19.62
CA LEU A 20 17.31 -10.47 20.97
C LEU A 20 18.74 -10.76 21.41
N VAL A 21 19.55 -11.42 20.57
CA VAL A 21 20.94 -11.78 20.89
C VAL A 21 21.82 -10.54 20.98
N LEU A 22 21.80 -9.67 19.96
CA LEU A 22 22.55 -8.41 19.96
C LEU A 22 22.07 -7.51 21.10
N GLY A 23 20.76 -7.38 21.31
CA GLY A 23 20.19 -6.60 22.39
C GLY A 23 20.62 -7.10 23.76
N LEU A 24 20.58 -8.41 24.01
CA LEU A 24 21.10 -9.05 25.23
C LEU A 24 22.59 -8.76 25.44
N LEU A 25 23.42 -8.99 24.41
CA LEU A 25 24.86 -8.80 24.50
C LEU A 25 25.23 -7.32 24.71
N LEU A 26 24.61 -6.41 23.97
CA LEU A 26 24.87 -4.98 24.04
C LEU A 26 24.39 -4.41 25.38
N SER A 27 23.18 -4.77 25.80
CA SER A 27 22.62 -4.39 27.11
C SER A 27 23.48 -4.94 28.26
N TRP A 28 23.93 -6.18 28.17
CA TRP A 28 24.78 -6.79 29.20
C TRP A 28 26.18 -6.17 29.24
N ALA A 29 26.78 -5.88 28.08
CA ALA A 29 28.06 -5.20 28.00
C ALA A 29 27.98 -3.76 28.54
N LEU A 30 26.95 -3.00 28.16
CA LEU A 30 26.70 -1.64 28.66
C LEU A 30 26.50 -1.63 30.18
N ASP A 31 25.74 -2.59 30.70
CA ASP A 31 25.52 -2.75 32.13
C ASP A 31 26.83 -3.08 32.86
N ARG A 32 27.54 -4.13 32.42
CA ARG A 32 28.71 -4.67 33.12
C ARG A 32 29.95 -3.75 33.06
N LEU A 33 30.16 -3.10 31.92
CA LEU A 33 31.38 -2.31 31.67
C LEU A 33 31.22 -0.84 32.06
N LEU A 34 29.99 -0.31 32.01
CA LEU A 34 29.73 1.13 32.15
C LEU A 34 28.75 1.44 33.29
N LEU A 35 27.51 0.96 33.19
CA LEU A 35 26.41 1.47 34.03
C LEU A 35 26.52 1.00 35.48
N ARG A 36 27.07 -0.18 35.75
CA ARG A 36 27.36 -0.65 37.12
C ARG A 36 28.33 0.24 37.90
N ARG A 37 29.14 1.07 37.22
CA ARG A 37 30.05 2.02 37.88
C ARG A 37 29.42 3.40 38.09
N LEU A 38 28.24 3.63 37.50
CA LEU A 38 27.59 4.94 37.41
C LEU A 38 26.20 4.96 38.06
N ILE A 39 25.56 3.80 38.19
CA ILE A 39 24.21 3.62 38.70
C ILE A 39 24.27 2.47 39.72
N ASP A 40 24.09 2.82 41.00
CA ASP A 40 24.09 1.85 42.09
C ASP A 40 22.85 0.92 42.06
N ASP A 41 21.77 1.35 41.40
CA ASP A 41 20.55 0.55 41.21
C ASP A 41 20.67 -0.34 39.96
N ARG A 42 20.79 -1.64 40.20
CA ARG A 42 20.90 -2.68 39.16
C ARG A 42 19.69 -2.75 38.23
N ILE A 43 18.49 -2.45 38.71
CA ILE A 43 17.25 -2.46 37.92
C ILE A 43 17.24 -1.25 36.98
N ALA A 44 17.61 -0.07 37.50
CA ALA A 44 17.78 1.13 36.69
C ALA A 44 18.90 0.96 35.65
N GLY A 45 20.00 0.29 36.02
CA GLY A 45 21.09 -0.08 35.11
C GLY A 45 20.64 -1.01 33.98
N ILE A 46 19.89 -2.07 34.28
CA ILE A 46 19.33 -2.98 33.27
C ILE A 46 18.37 -2.23 32.35
N ALA A 47 17.44 -1.44 32.88
CA ALA A 47 16.48 -0.69 32.08
C ALA A 47 17.16 0.33 31.15
N LEU A 48 18.12 1.10 31.68
CA LEU A 48 18.88 2.08 30.89
C LEU A 48 19.75 1.40 29.83
N SER A 49 20.37 0.25 30.16
CA SER A 49 21.16 -0.51 29.18
C SER A 49 20.30 -1.03 28.01
N CYS A 50 19.07 -1.47 28.28
CA CYS A 50 18.12 -1.89 27.24
C CYS A 50 17.67 -0.70 26.38
N ALA A 51 17.43 0.46 26.99
CA ALA A 51 17.07 1.69 26.27
C ALA A 51 18.22 2.19 25.37
N ILE A 52 19.45 2.21 25.88
CA ILE A 52 20.63 2.57 25.08
C ILE A 52 20.84 1.56 23.95
N ALA A 53 20.70 0.26 24.22
CA ALA A 53 20.79 -0.78 23.19
C ALA A 53 19.73 -0.60 22.09
N PHE A 54 18.49 -0.22 22.45
CA PHE A 54 17.46 0.11 21.46
C PHE A 54 17.87 1.27 20.55
N VAL A 55 18.35 2.36 21.13
CA VAL A 55 18.77 3.56 20.38
C VAL A 55 19.93 3.23 19.45
N LEU A 56 20.93 2.48 19.93
CA LEU A 56 22.09 2.08 19.12
C LEU A 56 21.72 1.15 17.98
N LEU A 57 20.83 0.17 18.22
CA LEU A 57 20.34 -0.72 17.17
C LEU A 57 19.52 0.05 16.12
N MET A 58 18.65 0.97 16.54
CA MET A 58 17.86 1.81 15.64
C MET A 58 18.76 2.75 14.83
N ALA A 59 19.69 3.45 15.47
CA ALA A 59 20.62 4.37 14.79
C ALA A 59 21.53 3.62 13.81
N GLY A 60 22.11 2.49 14.23
CA GLY A 60 22.97 1.67 13.37
C GLY A 60 22.22 1.11 12.16
N THR A 61 20.97 0.68 12.34
CA THR A 61 20.15 0.19 11.22
C THR A 61 19.73 1.32 10.29
N THR A 62 19.35 2.47 10.84
CA THR A 62 19.04 3.68 10.05
C THR A 62 20.23 4.08 9.19
N LEU A 63 21.43 4.12 9.79
CA LEU A 63 22.67 4.44 9.08
C LEU A 63 22.99 3.40 8.01
N PHE A 64 22.91 2.11 8.32
CA PHE A 64 23.15 1.03 7.36
C PHE A 64 22.20 1.10 6.16
N LEU A 65 20.89 1.25 6.40
CA LEU A 65 19.90 1.37 5.34
C LEU A 65 20.12 2.62 4.50
N THR A 66 20.44 3.75 5.15
CA THR A 66 20.74 5.01 4.44
C THR A 66 21.99 4.88 3.56
N LEU A 67 23.02 4.17 4.01
CA LEU A 67 24.27 3.98 3.25
C LEU A 67 24.16 2.92 2.16
N THR A 68 23.24 1.95 2.28
CA THR A 68 23.14 0.80 1.36
C THR A 68 22.00 0.90 0.35
N LEU A 69 20.96 1.68 0.65
CA LEU A 69 19.79 1.87 -0.23
C LEU A 69 19.81 3.21 -0.98
N ALA A 70 20.93 3.93 -0.95
CA ALA A 70 21.10 5.26 -1.54
C ALA A 70 20.84 5.31 -3.06
N ASP A 71 20.88 4.17 -3.76
CA ASP A 71 20.73 4.11 -5.21
C ASP A 71 19.28 4.23 -5.72
N TYR A 72 18.26 4.22 -4.85
CA TYR A 72 16.85 4.12 -5.31
C TYR A 72 15.88 5.25 -4.95
N ILE A 73 16.17 6.18 -4.03
CA ILE A 73 15.32 7.38 -3.77
C ILE A 73 16.20 8.56 -3.28
N VAL A 74 15.85 9.77 -3.74
CA VAL A 74 16.27 11.15 -3.34
C VAL A 74 17.00 11.24 -1.97
N PRO A 75 18.06 12.08 -1.81
CA PRO A 75 18.91 12.13 -0.61
C PRO A 75 18.08 12.44 0.66
N GLY A 76 17.79 11.40 1.43
CA GLY A 76 17.03 11.47 2.67
C GLY A 76 17.43 10.36 3.62
N ILE A 77 17.30 10.60 4.92
CA ILE A 77 17.56 9.60 5.96
C ILE A 77 16.54 8.48 5.81
N VAL A 78 16.99 7.24 5.59
CA VAL A 78 16.14 6.06 5.46
C VAL A 78 15.87 5.50 6.85
N VAL A 79 14.68 5.78 7.38
CA VAL A 79 14.24 5.25 8.68
C VAL A 79 13.85 3.77 8.53
N PRO A 80 14.29 2.86 9.43
CA PRO A 80 13.94 1.46 9.37
C PRO A 80 12.43 1.25 9.32
N PRO A 81 11.91 0.33 8.48
CA PRO A 81 10.50 0.02 8.46
C PRO A 81 10.02 -0.44 9.84
N MET A 82 8.77 -0.11 10.18
CA MET A 82 8.18 -0.30 11.50
C MET A 82 8.38 -1.74 12.04
N GLY A 83 8.39 -2.76 11.17
CA GLY A 83 8.65 -4.14 11.58
C GLY A 83 10.02 -4.39 12.21
N ILE A 84 11.07 -3.70 11.77
CA ILE A 84 12.41 -3.84 12.36
C ILE A 84 12.46 -3.19 13.74
N ALA A 85 11.91 -1.97 13.87
CA ALA A 85 11.80 -1.28 15.15
C ALA A 85 11.03 -2.10 16.19
N LEU A 86 9.95 -2.77 15.76
CA LEU A 86 9.16 -3.65 16.61
C LEU A 86 9.88 -4.93 16.98
N SER A 87 10.68 -5.49 16.09
CA SER A 87 11.53 -6.65 16.38
C SER A 87 12.58 -6.30 17.43
N TYR A 88 13.14 -5.09 17.37
CA TYR A 88 14.09 -4.59 18.35
C TYR A 88 13.44 -4.37 19.71
N LEU A 89 12.25 -3.75 19.75
CA LEU A 89 11.49 -3.58 20.99
C LEU A 89 11.10 -4.93 21.61
N ALA A 90 10.64 -5.89 20.81
CA ALA A 90 10.27 -7.22 21.28
C ALA A 90 11.48 -7.99 21.79
N GLY A 91 12.58 -8.02 21.04
CA GLY A 91 13.84 -8.67 21.45
C GLY A 91 14.39 -8.07 22.73
N LEU A 92 14.37 -6.74 22.88
CA LEU A 92 14.84 -6.07 24.09
C LEU A 92 13.88 -6.20 25.27
N ALA A 93 12.57 -6.30 25.05
CA ALA A 93 11.60 -6.61 26.10
C ALA A 93 11.80 -8.03 26.64
N VAL A 94 12.05 -9.00 25.76
CA VAL A 94 12.40 -10.38 26.14
C VAL A 94 13.76 -10.39 26.83
N ALA A 95 14.76 -9.68 26.32
CA ALA A 95 16.07 -9.54 26.93
C ALA A 95 15.97 -8.95 28.35
N GLY A 96 15.26 -7.84 28.51
CA GLY A 96 14.99 -7.20 29.80
C GLY A 96 14.30 -8.18 30.75
N THR A 97 13.30 -8.91 30.27
CA THR A 97 12.56 -9.90 31.07
C THR A 97 13.45 -11.06 31.51
N LEU A 98 14.25 -11.64 30.62
CA LEU A 98 15.19 -12.73 30.94
C LEU A 98 16.29 -12.26 31.90
N ARG A 99 16.80 -11.04 31.71
CA ARG A 99 17.79 -10.45 32.62
C ARG A 99 17.20 -10.17 34.00
N MET A 100 15.95 -9.69 34.08
CA MET A 100 15.24 -9.51 35.34
C MET A 100 14.94 -10.85 36.03
N TRP A 101 14.58 -11.88 35.28
CA TRP A 101 14.36 -13.24 35.80
C TRP A 101 15.66 -13.87 36.33
N ALA A 102 16.74 -13.80 35.55
CA ALA A 102 18.05 -14.31 35.98
C ALA A 102 18.60 -13.54 37.19
N TYR A 103 18.37 -12.23 37.25
CA TYR A 103 18.68 -11.42 38.43
C TYR A 103 17.87 -11.86 39.65
N GLY A 104 16.56 -12.13 39.49
CA GLY A 104 15.73 -12.69 40.57
C GLY A 104 16.24 -14.03 41.10
N LYS A 105 16.80 -14.90 40.23
CA LYS A 105 17.35 -16.19 40.64
C LYS A 105 18.69 -16.07 41.40
N ALA A 106 19.61 -15.23 40.90
CA ALA A 106 20.87 -14.96 41.60
C ALA A 106 20.66 -14.26 42.96
N TYR A 107 19.52 -13.58 43.11
CA TYR A 107 19.08 -12.99 44.35
C TYR A 107 18.58 -14.02 45.38
N GLU A 108 17.77 -15.01 44.97
CA GLU A 108 17.31 -16.10 45.85
C GLU A 108 18.47 -16.92 46.44
N GLU A 109 19.61 -16.94 45.75
CA GLU A 109 20.85 -17.58 46.19
C GLU A 109 21.70 -16.72 47.16
N GLY A 110 21.27 -15.48 47.47
CA GLY A 110 21.81 -14.65 48.56
C GLY A 110 22.95 -13.70 48.17
N ASP A 111 23.24 -13.52 46.88
CA ASP A 111 24.46 -12.84 46.43
C ASP A 111 24.41 -11.30 46.45
N GLU A 112 23.23 -10.65 46.38
CA GLU A 112 23.11 -9.17 46.45
C GLU A 112 21.73 -8.73 46.96
N GLN A 113 21.64 -7.58 47.66
CA GLN A 113 20.37 -7.00 48.11
C GLN A 113 19.54 -6.43 46.94
N LEU A 114 18.34 -6.96 46.74
CA LEU A 114 17.28 -6.26 46.00
C LEU A 114 16.88 -5.00 46.78
N VAL A 115 17.24 -3.83 46.28
CA VAL A 115 16.33 -2.71 46.41
C VAL A 115 15.19 -3.03 45.45
N PHE A 116 14.02 -3.47 45.96
CA PHE A 116 12.76 -3.78 45.24
C PHE A 116 12.28 -5.22 45.09
N ASP A 117 12.50 -6.06 46.10
CA ASP A 117 11.34 -6.80 46.60
C ASP A 117 11.30 -6.57 48.11
N PRO A 118 10.24 -5.93 48.66
CA PRO A 118 10.08 -5.87 50.08
C PRO A 118 10.27 -7.23 50.72
N ASP A 119 11.14 -7.32 51.72
CA ASP A 119 10.85 -8.27 52.78
C ASP A 119 9.53 -7.81 53.42
N HIS A 120 8.42 -8.37 52.93
CA HIS A 120 7.09 -8.08 53.43
C HIS A 120 6.90 -8.52 54.89
N SER A 121 7.88 -9.25 55.45
CA SER A 121 7.93 -9.60 56.87
C SER A 121 8.72 -8.59 57.71
N ASP A 122 9.59 -7.77 57.10
CA ASP A 122 10.32 -6.69 57.77
C ASP A 122 9.62 -5.34 57.57
N HIS A 123 8.60 -5.11 58.37
CA HIS A 123 7.84 -3.86 58.40
C HIS A 123 8.66 -2.64 58.85
N SER A 124 9.85 -2.84 59.43
CA SER A 124 10.67 -1.72 59.96
C SER A 124 11.22 -0.81 58.86
N VAL A 125 11.30 -1.32 57.62
CA VAL A 125 11.81 -0.61 56.44
C VAL A 125 10.71 0.23 55.76
N TYR A 126 9.44 0.06 56.15
CA TYR A 126 8.28 0.71 55.51
C TYR A 126 7.65 1.82 56.35
N ASP A 127 7.25 2.91 55.69
CA ASP A 127 6.25 3.84 56.22
C ASP A 127 4.92 3.09 56.48
N ALA A 128 4.27 3.35 57.62
CA ALA A 128 2.97 2.80 57.99
C ALA A 128 1.90 2.93 56.88
N GLN A 129 1.94 4.00 56.07
CA GLN A 129 1.05 4.17 54.91
C GLN A 129 1.32 3.13 53.81
N VAL A 130 2.58 2.72 53.61
CA VAL A 130 2.96 1.72 52.61
C VAL A 130 2.54 0.33 53.09
N VAL A 131 2.78 0.01 54.37
CA VAL A 131 2.35 -1.27 54.97
C VAL A 131 0.84 -1.43 54.85
N ALA A 132 0.07 -0.42 55.31
CA ALA A 132 -1.39 -0.46 55.25
C ALA A 132 -1.92 -0.56 53.81
N PHE A 133 -1.23 0.07 52.84
CA PHE A 133 -1.57 -0.08 51.44
C PHE A 133 -1.31 -1.50 50.95
N ASP A 134 -0.14 -2.08 51.22
CA ASP A 134 0.21 -3.42 50.73
C ASP A 134 -0.68 -4.51 51.37
N GLU A 135 -0.97 -4.43 52.67
CA GLU A 135 -1.93 -5.32 53.34
C GLU A 135 -3.33 -5.26 52.73
N ARG A 136 -3.81 -4.05 52.39
CA ARG A 136 -5.12 -3.85 51.77
C ARG A 136 -5.27 -4.58 50.43
N TYR A 137 -4.17 -4.77 49.71
CA TYR A 137 -4.15 -5.35 48.37
C TYR A 137 -3.51 -6.76 48.29
N ALA A 138 -2.88 -7.26 49.35
CA ALA A 138 -2.18 -8.56 49.40
C ALA A 138 -3.06 -9.76 49.00
N GLY A 139 -4.37 -9.71 49.29
CA GLY A 139 -5.34 -10.76 48.93
C GLY A 139 -6.23 -10.46 47.71
N ARG A 140 -5.98 -9.35 47.00
CA ARG A 140 -6.80 -8.95 45.83
C ARG A 140 -6.32 -9.65 44.56
N ASN A 141 -7.19 -9.77 43.56
CA ASN A 141 -6.81 -10.35 42.27
C ASN A 141 -5.77 -9.48 41.53
N TYR A 142 -5.05 -10.09 40.60
CA TYR A 142 -3.95 -9.46 39.87
C TYR A 142 -4.35 -8.15 39.16
N LEU A 143 -5.53 -8.11 38.54
CA LEU A 143 -6.01 -6.93 37.80
C LEU A 143 -6.20 -5.72 38.74
N VAL A 144 -6.79 -5.96 39.91
CA VAL A 144 -7.00 -4.92 40.94
C VAL A 144 -5.66 -4.50 41.54
N ARG A 145 -4.74 -5.44 41.81
CA ARG A 145 -3.41 -5.14 42.33
C ARG A 145 -2.59 -4.27 41.37
N HIS A 146 -2.60 -4.59 40.08
CA HIS A 146 -1.92 -3.75 39.08
C HIS A 146 -2.57 -2.37 38.99
N TRP A 147 -3.90 -2.30 38.84
CA TRP A 147 -4.63 -1.04 38.74
C TRP A 147 -4.38 -0.14 39.96
N ALA A 148 -4.28 -0.70 41.17
CA ALA A 148 -3.97 0.05 42.38
C ALA A 148 -2.50 0.53 42.45
N GLY A 149 -1.61 -0.04 41.65
CA GLY A 149 -0.16 0.18 41.72
C GLY A 149 0.53 -0.64 42.81
N ASN A 150 -0.10 -1.71 43.28
CA ASN A 150 0.47 -2.60 44.29
C ASN A 150 1.58 -3.50 43.73
N LEU A 151 1.58 -3.80 42.44
CA LEU A 151 2.69 -4.52 41.80
C LEU A 151 3.99 -3.69 41.77
N SER A 152 5.12 -4.37 41.64
CA SER A 152 6.41 -3.71 41.45
C SER A 152 6.42 -2.94 40.13
N LEU A 153 7.16 -1.81 40.09
CA LEU A 153 7.27 -1.01 38.86
C LEU A 153 7.83 -1.81 37.67
N PRO A 154 8.85 -2.68 37.83
CA PRO A 154 9.31 -3.53 36.73
C PRO A 154 8.22 -4.46 36.19
N MET A 155 7.46 -5.14 37.06
CA MET A 155 6.37 -6.03 36.63
C MET A 155 5.29 -5.25 35.88
N SER A 156 4.88 -4.10 36.44
CA SER A 156 3.90 -3.22 35.83
C SER A 156 4.35 -2.69 34.47
N TYR A 157 5.61 -2.28 34.34
CA TYR A 157 6.14 -1.70 33.10
C TYR A 157 6.41 -2.76 32.03
N TRP A 158 7.17 -3.81 32.35
CA TRP A 158 7.61 -4.79 31.34
C TRP A 158 6.52 -5.76 30.94
N VAL A 159 5.75 -6.30 31.90
CA VAL A 159 4.72 -7.31 31.60
C VAL A 159 3.43 -6.62 31.17
N ASN A 160 2.89 -5.74 32.01
CA ASN A 160 1.58 -5.14 31.75
C ASN A 160 1.66 -3.97 30.75
N GLY A 161 2.83 -3.36 30.56
CA GLY A 161 3.09 -2.33 29.56
C GLY A 161 3.65 -2.91 28.26
N ALA A 162 4.94 -3.24 28.27
CA ALA A 162 5.69 -3.57 27.06
C ALA A 162 5.23 -4.88 26.41
N LEU A 163 5.14 -5.98 27.17
CA LEU A 163 4.71 -7.28 26.63
C LEU A 163 3.26 -7.23 26.17
N LEU A 164 2.36 -6.67 26.98
CA LEU A 164 0.94 -6.53 26.59
C LEU A 164 0.79 -5.70 25.30
N SER A 165 1.49 -4.57 25.18
CA SER A 165 1.46 -3.74 23.97
C SER A 165 2.01 -4.48 22.75
N THR A 166 3.04 -5.31 22.95
CA THR A 166 3.61 -6.15 21.90
C THR A 166 2.62 -7.23 21.44
N LEU A 167 1.91 -7.87 22.38
CA LEU A 167 0.89 -8.87 22.07
C LEU A 167 -0.31 -8.27 21.34
N ILE A 168 -0.76 -7.08 21.76
CA ILE A 168 -1.77 -6.30 21.04
C ILE A 168 -1.28 -6.11 19.59
N LEU A 169 -0.10 -5.51 19.39
CA LEU A 169 0.40 -5.26 18.04
C LEU A 169 0.64 -6.52 17.18
N ALA A 170 1.06 -7.63 17.77
CA ALA A 170 1.12 -8.91 17.05
C ALA A 170 -0.28 -9.40 16.64
N GLY A 171 -1.27 -9.19 17.52
CA GLY A 171 -2.68 -9.41 17.25
C GLY A 171 -3.22 -8.57 16.09
N THR A 172 -2.86 -7.28 15.98
CA THR A 172 -3.30 -6.44 14.84
C THR A 172 -2.77 -6.95 13.51
N ARG A 173 -1.50 -7.37 13.45
CA ARG A 173 -0.93 -7.96 12.23
C ARG A 173 -1.61 -9.26 11.84
N THR A 174 -1.78 -10.16 12.80
CA THR A 174 -2.47 -11.43 12.56
C THR A 174 -3.90 -11.18 12.08
N LEU A 175 -4.60 -10.22 12.67
CA LEU A 175 -5.94 -9.83 12.26
C LEU A 175 -5.94 -9.26 10.83
N ALA A 176 -5.00 -8.39 10.49
CA ALA A 176 -4.87 -7.81 9.15
C ALA A 176 -4.62 -8.88 8.07
N GLU A 177 -3.72 -9.83 8.33
CA GLU A 177 -3.46 -10.96 7.42
C GLU A 177 -4.68 -11.86 7.25
N ARG A 178 -5.41 -12.12 8.34
CA ARG A 178 -6.67 -12.90 8.31
C ARG A 178 -7.78 -12.16 7.56
N ILE A 179 -7.84 -10.83 7.65
CA ILE A 179 -8.77 -10.00 6.88
C ILE A 179 -8.50 -10.13 5.39
N GLN A 180 -7.23 -10.01 4.99
CA GLN A 180 -6.82 -10.06 3.58
C GLN A 180 -7.01 -11.46 2.97
N SER A 181 -6.71 -12.51 3.72
CA SER A 181 -6.81 -13.91 3.25
C SER A 181 -8.20 -14.54 3.47
N GLY A 182 -9.05 -13.93 4.30
CA GLY A 182 -10.33 -14.48 4.69
C GLY A 182 -11.49 -14.08 3.76
N SER A 183 -12.55 -14.88 3.78
CA SER A 183 -13.81 -14.66 3.04
C SER A 183 -14.93 -14.01 3.88
N GLY A 184 -14.64 -13.58 5.11
CA GLY A 184 -15.64 -12.99 6.01
C GLY A 184 -16.21 -11.66 5.50
N SER A 185 -17.49 -11.38 5.78
CA SER A 185 -18.13 -10.11 5.35
C SER A 185 -17.42 -8.89 5.92
N LEU A 186 -17.35 -7.80 5.14
CA LEU A 186 -16.76 -6.54 5.61
C LEU A 186 -17.43 -6.01 6.89
N GLN A 187 -18.74 -6.20 7.04
CA GLN A 187 -19.45 -5.87 8.28
C GLN A 187 -18.92 -6.67 9.48
N GLY A 188 -18.77 -7.99 9.34
CA GLY A 188 -18.24 -8.83 10.42
C GLY A 188 -16.81 -8.45 10.79
N LEU A 189 -15.99 -8.16 9.77
CA LEU A 189 -14.62 -7.67 9.98
C LEU A 189 -14.60 -6.32 10.69
N ALA A 190 -15.47 -5.38 10.31
CA ALA A 190 -15.58 -4.08 10.97
C ALA A 190 -15.96 -4.22 12.46
N ILE A 191 -16.89 -5.12 12.80
CA ILE A 191 -17.24 -5.43 14.20
C ILE A 191 -16.03 -5.95 14.96
N VAL A 192 -15.29 -6.90 14.38
CA VAL A 192 -14.09 -7.46 15.00
C VAL A 192 -13.02 -6.38 15.22
N ILE A 193 -12.78 -5.52 14.22
CA ILE A 193 -11.82 -4.41 14.31
C ILE A 193 -12.23 -3.43 15.42
N LEU A 194 -13.51 -3.04 15.50
CA LEU A 194 -14.00 -2.12 16.54
C LEU A 194 -13.92 -2.74 17.93
N ALA A 195 -14.31 -4.01 18.09
CA ALA A 195 -14.18 -4.73 19.35
C ALA A 195 -12.71 -4.81 19.78
N TYR A 196 -11.83 -5.10 18.85
CA TYR A 196 -10.39 -5.15 19.07
C TYR A 196 -9.83 -3.78 19.48
N LEU A 197 -10.22 -2.69 18.81
CA LEU A 197 -9.83 -1.33 19.16
C LEU A 197 -10.31 -0.96 20.56
N GLY A 198 -11.57 -1.29 20.90
CA GLY A 198 -12.15 -1.05 22.22
C GLY A 198 -11.41 -1.80 23.34
N ILE A 199 -11.15 -3.10 23.14
CA ILE A 199 -10.37 -3.91 24.09
C ILE A 199 -8.96 -3.36 24.25
N SER A 200 -8.30 -2.99 23.14
CA SER A 200 -6.96 -2.42 23.17
C SER A 200 -6.92 -1.09 23.94
N ALA A 201 -7.92 -0.23 23.78
CA ALA A 201 -8.04 1.02 24.53
C ALA A 201 -8.24 0.77 26.03
N ILE A 202 -9.09 -0.19 26.41
CA ILE A 202 -9.30 -0.58 27.82
C ILE A 202 -8.00 -1.10 28.44
N LEU A 203 -7.30 -1.99 27.74
CA LEU A 203 -6.02 -2.55 28.18
C LEU A 203 -4.93 -1.48 28.29
N TRP A 204 -4.89 -0.54 27.35
CA TRP A 204 -3.96 0.59 27.37
C TRP A 204 -4.20 1.51 28.58
N VAL A 205 -5.46 1.83 28.89
CA VAL A 205 -5.82 2.61 30.09
C VAL A 205 -5.45 1.85 31.36
N TRP A 206 -5.82 0.57 31.45
CA TRP A 206 -5.51 -0.28 32.59
C TRP A 206 -4.00 -0.36 32.87
N SER A 207 -3.23 -0.61 31.81
CA SER A 207 -1.76 -0.65 31.84
C SER A 207 -1.15 0.69 32.28
N SER A 208 -1.57 1.79 31.64
CA SER A 208 -1.02 3.12 31.91
C SER A 208 -1.28 3.58 33.34
N VAL A 209 -2.50 3.39 33.85
CA VAL A 209 -2.86 3.74 35.23
C VAL A 209 -2.08 2.88 36.23
N GLY A 210 -1.96 1.57 35.97
CA GLY A 210 -1.22 0.67 36.84
C GLY A 210 0.27 1.00 36.88
N ILE A 211 0.91 1.30 35.75
CA ILE A 211 2.31 1.75 35.68
C ILE A 211 2.48 3.09 36.41
N TRP A 212 1.60 4.06 36.18
CA TRP A 212 1.69 5.38 36.81
C TRP A 212 1.63 5.32 38.34
N ARG A 213 0.71 4.50 38.87
CA ARG A 213 0.54 4.24 40.30
C ARG A 213 1.66 3.38 40.86
N SER A 214 2.15 2.39 40.12
CA SER A 214 3.32 1.61 40.54
C SER A 214 4.57 2.48 40.64
N ALA A 215 4.74 3.46 39.74
CA ALA A 215 5.84 4.42 39.80
C ALA A 215 5.72 5.37 41.00
N TYR A 216 4.50 5.67 41.46
CA TYR A 216 4.27 6.41 42.70
C TYR A 216 4.76 5.61 43.92
N TRP A 217 4.29 4.38 44.06
CA TRP A 217 4.61 3.52 45.20
C TRP A 217 6.05 3.01 45.19
N HIS A 218 6.65 2.86 44.01
CA HIS A 218 8.06 2.52 43.86
C HIS A 218 8.95 3.51 44.63
N ARG A 219 8.69 4.81 44.55
CA ARG A 219 9.48 5.78 45.34
C ARG A 219 9.30 5.62 46.85
N ARG A 220 8.09 5.29 47.31
CA ARG A 220 7.76 5.17 48.74
C ARG A 220 8.26 3.88 49.39
N ARG A 221 8.46 2.83 48.60
CA ARG A 221 9.08 1.57 49.02
C ARG A 221 10.63 1.64 48.98
N GLY A 222 11.22 2.83 48.76
CA GLY A 222 12.67 3.05 48.71
C GLY A 222 13.32 3.11 47.32
N GLY A 223 12.53 3.24 46.25
CA GLY A 223 13.00 3.00 44.87
C GLY A 223 13.59 4.21 44.20
N THR A 224 14.47 3.98 43.23
CA THR A 224 15.18 5.09 42.61
C THR A 224 14.20 6.05 41.92
N PRO A 225 14.34 7.37 42.18
CA PRO A 225 13.51 8.37 41.51
C PRO A 225 13.68 8.35 39.99
N ALA A 226 14.88 8.04 39.49
CA ALA A 226 15.19 8.00 38.07
C ALA A 226 14.31 6.99 37.31
N TRP A 227 14.14 5.77 37.84
CA TRP A 227 13.32 4.75 37.20
C TRP A 227 11.82 5.10 37.18
N ALA A 228 11.30 5.61 38.31
CA ALA A 228 9.92 6.09 38.38
C ALA A 228 9.64 7.24 37.41
N VAL A 229 10.58 8.18 37.26
CA VAL A 229 10.47 9.31 36.32
C VAL A 229 10.51 8.81 34.88
N ALA A 230 11.45 7.91 34.54
CA ALA A 230 11.57 7.34 33.20
C ALA A 230 10.29 6.62 32.77
N ALA A 231 9.73 5.76 33.63
CA ALA A 231 8.49 5.04 33.35
C ALA A 231 7.32 6.00 33.09
N ARG A 232 7.17 7.06 33.89
CA ARG A 232 6.12 8.08 33.69
C ARG A 232 6.35 8.93 32.44
N ALA A 233 7.59 9.31 32.16
CA ALA A 233 7.93 10.07 30.96
C ALA A 233 7.56 9.27 29.71
N MET A 234 7.86 7.97 29.67
CA MET A 234 7.44 7.09 28.58
C MET A 234 5.91 7.00 28.44
N LEU A 235 5.17 6.91 29.54
CA LEU A 235 3.69 6.96 29.47
C LEU A 235 3.19 8.27 28.87
N VAL A 236 3.75 9.41 29.29
CA VAL A 236 3.38 10.73 28.73
C VAL A 236 3.71 10.78 27.23
N ILE A 237 4.89 10.33 26.81
CA ILE A 237 5.27 10.27 25.39
C ILE A 237 4.27 9.42 24.60
N THR A 238 3.91 8.23 25.09
CA THR A 238 2.93 7.37 24.41
C THR A 238 1.54 7.99 24.38
N ALA A 239 1.09 8.64 25.45
CA ALA A 239 -0.19 9.34 25.50
C ALA A 239 -0.24 10.53 24.53
N VAL A 240 0.84 11.31 24.44
CA VAL A 240 0.98 12.40 23.48
C VAL A 240 0.98 11.85 22.05
N ALA A 241 1.74 10.80 21.76
CA ALA A 241 1.76 10.17 20.44
C ALA A 241 0.37 9.65 20.03
N THR A 242 -0.37 9.03 20.97
CA THR A 242 -1.75 8.60 20.73
C THR A 242 -2.70 9.79 20.53
N LEU A 243 -2.56 10.87 21.30
CA LEU A 243 -3.37 12.07 21.15
C LEU A 243 -3.15 12.73 19.78
N LEU A 244 -1.90 12.81 19.32
CA LEU A 244 -1.56 13.33 17.98
C LEU A 244 -2.18 12.49 16.86
N ARG A 245 -2.44 11.20 17.10
CA ARG A 245 -3.11 10.28 16.16
C ARG A 245 -4.62 10.13 16.39
N SER A 246 -5.20 10.83 17.36
CA SER A 246 -6.59 10.62 17.74
C SER A 246 -7.58 10.95 16.61
N GLY A 247 -7.27 11.95 15.77
CA GLY A 247 -8.06 12.28 14.58
C GLY A 247 -8.11 11.14 13.56
N ASP A 248 -6.95 10.59 13.21
CA ASP A 248 -6.82 9.43 12.32
C ASP A 248 -7.62 8.23 12.84
N ILE A 249 -7.46 7.91 14.13
CA ILE A 249 -8.16 6.81 14.79
C ILE A 249 -9.67 7.03 14.78
N ALA A 250 -10.13 8.26 15.01
CA ALA A 250 -11.54 8.61 14.99
C ALA A 250 -12.15 8.46 13.59
N LEU A 251 -11.44 8.90 12.54
CA LEU A 251 -11.89 8.72 11.15
C LEU A 251 -11.99 7.24 10.78
N GLN A 252 -10.97 6.45 11.10
CA GLN A 252 -10.99 5.00 10.87
C GLN A 252 -12.15 4.33 11.64
N ALA A 253 -12.30 4.65 12.93
CA ALA A 253 -13.37 4.10 13.76
C ALA A 253 -14.77 4.48 13.25
N ALA A 254 -14.95 5.71 12.73
CA ALA A 254 -16.20 6.14 12.13
C ALA A 254 -16.53 5.33 10.87
N GLU A 255 -15.56 5.10 10.00
CA GLU A 255 -15.71 4.31 8.78
C GLU A 255 -16.07 2.85 9.08
N PHE A 256 -15.36 2.22 10.02
CA PHE A 256 -15.71 0.88 10.49
C PHE A 256 -17.05 0.85 11.22
N GLY A 257 -17.41 1.91 11.94
CA GLY A 257 -18.71 2.06 12.60
C GLY A 257 -19.87 2.00 11.61
N GLN A 258 -19.76 2.71 10.48
CA GLN A 258 -20.75 2.64 9.41
C GLN A 258 -20.87 1.20 8.89
N LEU A 259 -19.74 0.59 8.51
CA LEU A 259 -19.72 -0.79 8.00
C LEU A 259 -20.31 -1.80 8.99
N ALA A 260 -20.02 -1.67 10.29
CA ALA A 260 -20.54 -2.54 11.35
C ALA A 260 -22.07 -2.44 11.47
N THR A 261 -22.64 -1.25 11.27
CA THR A 261 -24.09 -1.04 11.22
C THR A 261 -24.75 -1.44 9.89
N GLY A 262 -23.97 -1.99 8.95
CA GLY A 262 -24.45 -2.37 7.62
C GLY A 262 -24.62 -1.19 6.65
N ARG A 263 -24.10 -0.01 7.00
CA ARG A 263 -24.09 1.17 6.14
C ARG A 263 -22.74 1.28 5.44
N ASP A 264 -22.73 1.39 4.12
CA ASP A 264 -21.51 1.57 3.35
C ASP A 264 -21.48 2.97 2.72
N SER A 265 -20.41 3.72 2.98
CA SER A 265 -20.13 5.03 2.37
C SER A 265 -19.98 4.97 0.84
N MET A 266 -19.71 3.79 0.27
CA MET A 266 -19.66 3.54 -1.18
C MET A 266 -21.05 3.44 -1.83
N GLY A 267 -22.13 3.39 -1.04
CA GLY A 267 -23.51 3.30 -1.51
C GLY A 267 -24.01 1.86 -1.68
N ALA A 268 -24.96 1.67 -2.59
CA ALA A 268 -25.57 0.36 -2.85
C ALA A 268 -24.60 -0.60 -3.57
N ILE A 269 -24.76 -1.89 -3.30
CA ILE A 269 -24.02 -2.95 -4.00
C ILE A 269 -24.38 -2.91 -5.49
N ALA A 270 -23.36 -2.99 -6.35
CA ALA A 270 -23.50 -3.09 -7.80
C ALA A 270 -24.57 -4.11 -8.22
N ASP A 271 -25.32 -3.76 -9.26
CA ASP A 271 -26.21 -4.67 -9.95
C ASP A 271 -25.41 -5.73 -10.69
N MET A 272 -25.86 -6.98 -10.54
CA MET A 272 -25.21 -8.16 -11.09
C MET A 272 -26.25 -8.95 -11.86
N THR A 273 -26.23 -8.80 -13.19
CA THR A 273 -27.22 -9.40 -14.08
C THR A 273 -26.54 -10.30 -15.10
N VAL A 274 -27.11 -11.48 -15.31
CA VAL A 274 -26.60 -12.42 -16.31
C VAL A 274 -27.32 -12.19 -17.63
N SER A 275 -26.53 -12.12 -18.70
CA SER A 275 -27.02 -12.01 -20.07
C SER A 275 -27.96 -13.16 -20.46
N LYS A 276 -28.83 -12.93 -21.44
CA LYS A 276 -29.84 -13.91 -21.89
C LYS A 276 -29.24 -15.26 -22.34
N ASN A 277 -28.02 -15.25 -22.85
CA ASN A 277 -27.32 -16.47 -23.29
C ASN A 277 -26.55 -17.18 -22.15
N GLY A 278 -26.59 -16.65 -20.92
CA GLY A 278 -25.96 -17.24 -19.74
C GLY A 278 -24.43 -17.11 -19.69
N ARG A 279 -23.80 -16.38 -20.62
CA ARG A 279 -22.33 -16.36 -20.79
C ARG A 279 -21.64 -15.14 -20.18
N GLU A 280 -22.34 -14.03 -20.12
CA GLU A 280 -21.81 -12.77 -19.58
C GLU A 280 -22.50 -12.42 -18.26
N LEU A 281 -21.72 -12.05 -17.24
CA LEU A 281 -22.20 -11.42 -16.02
C LEU A 281 -21.85 -9.94 -16.06
N ILE A 282 -22.87 -9.08 -16.05
CA ILE A 282 -22.74 -7.63 -16.04
C ILE A 282 -22.71 -7.14 -14.60
N LEU A 283 -21.61 -6.50 -14.21
CA LEU A 283 -21.42 -5.81 -12.94
C LEU A 283 -21.49 -4.30 -13.17
N ALA A 284 -22.56 -3.67 -12.69
CA ALA A 284 -22.84 -2.24 -12.88
C ALA A 284 -23.05 -1.52 -11.54
N GLY A 285 -22.23 -0.51 -11.24
CA GLY A 285 -22.34 0.30 -10.02
C GLY A 285 -21.20 0.08 -9.01
N SER A 286 -21.40 0.52 -7.77
CA SER A 286 -20.37 0.56 -6.73
C SER A 286 -19.99 -0.82 -6.20
N ILE A 287 -18.69 -1.04 -6.00
CA ILE A 287 -18.16 -2.24 -5.33
C ILE A 287 -18.27 -2.01 -3.81
N ALA A 288 -19.49 -2.09 -3.29
CA ALA A 288 -19.78 -1.91 -1.86
C ALA A 288 -19.59 -3.22 -1.04
N SER A 289 -19.69 -3.11 0.27
CA SER A 289 -19.66 -4.20 1.24
C SER A 289 -20.65 -5.30 0.87
N GLY A 290 -20.14 -6.53 0.73
CA GLY A 290 -20.93 -7.68 0.29
C GLY A 290 -21.01 -7.88 -1.22
N ALA A 291 -20.40 -7.02 -2.04
CA ALA A 291 -20.32 -7.20 -3.49
C ALA A 291 -19.67 -8.53 -3.88
N ALA A 292 -18.56 -8.93 -3.24
CA ALA A 292 -17.92 -10.21 -3.55
C ALA A 292 -18.81 -11.41 -3.24
N LYS A 293 -19.56 -11.36 -2.13
CA LYS A 293 -20.52 -12.40 -1.77
C LYS A 293 -21.66 -12.48 -2.79
N ARG A 294 -22.22 -11.34 -3.22
CA ARG A 294 -23.24 -11.30 -4.27
C ARG A 294 -22.71 -11.87 -5.58
N PHE A 295 -21.49 -11.48 -5.96
CA PHE A 295 -20.81 -11.94 -7.17
C PHE A 295 -20.63 -13.46 -7.16
N GLU A 296 -20.15 -14.02 -6.05
CA GLU A 296 -20.01 -15.45 -5.86
C GLU A 296 -21.35 -16.18 -5.98
N THR A 297 -22.40 -15.71 -5.30
CA THR A 297 -23.74 -16.30 -5.36
C THR A 297 -24.28 -16.34 -6.79
N VAL A 298 -24.14 -15.25 -7.54
CA VAL A 298 -24.58 -15.18 -8.94
C VAL A 298 -23.79 -16.16 -9.81
N LEU A 299 -22.47 -16.24 -9.66
CA LEU A 299 -21.66 -17.19 -10.42
C LEU A 299 -21.86 -18.65 -10.03
N GLN A 300 -22.29 -18.94 -8.80
CA GLN A 300 -22.70 -20.29 -8.40
C GLN A 300 -24.01 -20.70 -9.06
N ALA A 301 -24.97 -19.77 -9.15
CA ALA A 301 -26.24 -20.00 -9.84
C ALA A 301 -26.10 -20.09 -11.37
N HIS A 302 -25.05 -19.48 -11.93
CA HIS A 302 -24.81 -19.40 -13.37
C HIS A 302 -23.41 -19.91 -13.75
N PRO A 303 -23.15 -21.23 -13.69
CA PRO A 303 -21.82 -21.79 -13.93
C PRO A 303 -21.33 -21.63 -15.38
N GLY A 304 -22.22 -21.31 -16.34
CA GLY A 304 -21.88 -21.09 -17.75
C GLY A 304 -21.27 -19.71 -18.06
N VAL A 305 -21.18 -18.82 -17.06
CA VAL A 305 -20.56 -17.49 -17.26
C VAL A 305 -19.07 -17.64 -17.52
N THR A 306 -18.61 -17.03 -18.62
CA THR A 306 -17.20 -17.01 -19.04
C THR A 306 -16.61 -15.60 -19.05
N VAL A 307 -17.44 -14.56 -19.13
CA VAL A 307 -17.01 -13.16 -19.25
C VAL A 307 -17.68 -12.29 -18.17
N ILE A 308 -16.89 -11.46 -17.51
CA ILE A 308 -17.37 -10.41 -16.62
C ILE A 308 -17.35 -9.08 -17.34
N VAL A 309 -18.50 -8.42 -17.44
CA VAL A 309 -18.67 -7.13 -18.08
C VAL A 309 -18.73 -6.03 -17.02
N LEU A 310 -17.82 -5.06 -17.09
CA LEU A 310 -17.57 -4.08 -16.04
C LEU A 310 -18.10 -2.69 -16.43
N THR A 311 -18.90 -2.11 -15.54
CA THR A 311 -19.26 -0.68 -15.53
C THR A 311 -19.29 -0.20 -14.08
N SER A 312 -18.16 0.24 -13.55
CA SER A 312 -18.05 0.57 -12.12
C SER A 312 -17.17 1.80 -11.86
N PRO A 313 -17.60 2.72 -10.97
CA PRO A 313 -16.76 3.80 -10.47
C PRO A 313 -15.71 3.31 -9.45
N GLY A 314 -15.71 2.02 -9.10
CA GLY A 314 -14.86 1.44 -8.06
C GLY A 314 -15.60 1.24 -6.74
N GLY A 315 -14.86 1.27 -5.63
CA GLY A 315 -15.42 1.05 -4.29
C GLY A 315 -14.39 0.44 -3.33
N ARG A 316 -14.86 -0.48 -2.48
CA ARG A 316 -14.05 -1.17 -1.47
C ARG A 316 -12.99 -2.05 -2.15
N ILE A 317 -11.71 -1.71 -1.95
CA ILE A 317 -10.56 -2.46 -2.50
C ILE A 317 -10.63 -3.94 -2.10
N LEU A 318 -10.90 -4.24 -0.83
CA LEU A 318 -10.97 -5.64 -0.37
C LEU A 318 -12.07 -6.46 -1.07
N GLU A 319 -13.23 -5.86 -1.35
CA GLU A 319 -14.30 -6.53 -2.09
C GLU A 319 -13.90 -6.74 -3.56
N ALA A 320 -13.26 -5.75 -4.18
CA ALA A 320 -12.74 -5.85 -5.53
C ALA A 320 -11.64 -6.93 -5.65
N GLU A 321 -10.74 -7.03 -4.68
CA GLU A 321 -9.69 -8.06 -4.61
C GLU A 321 -10.27 -9.47 -4.44
N ARG A 322 -11.34 -9.61 -3.66
CA ARG A 322 -12.06 -10.89 -3.52
C ARG A 322 -12.78 -11.28 -4.81
N ILE A 323 -13.43 -10.33 -5.49
CA ILE A 323 -13.99 -10.56 -6.83
C ILE A 323 -12.88 -10.97 -7.79
N ALA A 324 -11.76 -10.24 -7.81
CA ALA A 324 -10.59 -10.54 -8.61
C ALA A 324 -10.02 -11.95 -8.33
N ALA A 325 -10.00 -12.39 -7.07
CA ALA A 325 -9.60 -13.75 -6.71
C ALA A 325 -10.54 -14.81 -7.31
N ILE A 326 -11.86 -14.57 -7.28
CA ILE A 326 -12.85 -15.47 -7.89
C ILE A 326 -12.67 -15.50 -9.42
N VAL A 327 -12.47 -14.34 -10.06
CA VAL A 327 -12.20 -14.21 -11.50
C VAL A 327 -10.98 -15.04 -11.91
N ARG A 328 -9.86 -14.90 -11.17
CA ARG A 328 -8.64 -15.70 -11.40
C ARG A 328 -8.88 -17.19 -11.20
N ALA A 329 -9.54 -17.57 -10.10
CA ALA A 329 -9.80 -18.97 -9.76
C ALA A 329 -10.66 -19.67 -10.84
N ARG A 330 -11.62 -18.97 -11.41
CA ARG A 330 -12.50 -19.47 -12.49
C ARG A 330 -11.94 -19.22 -13.90
N ARG A 331 -10.79 -18.56 -14.03
CA ARG A 331 -10.16 -18.18 -15.31
C ARG A 331 -11.11 -17.41 -16.24
N LEU A 332 -11.90 -16.51 -15.69
CA LEU A 332 -12.85 -15.71 -16.46
C LEU A 332 -12.15 -14.61 -17.24
N ASP A 333 -12.74 -14.21 -18.36
CA ASP A 333 -12.33 -13.03 -19.11
C ASP A 333 -13.05 -11.79 -18.56
N THR A 334 -12.47 -10.61 -18.75
CA THR A 334 -13.04 -9.34 -18.28
C THR A 334 -13.13 -8.34 -19.42
N ARG A 335 -14.28 -7.68 -19.54
CA ARG A 335 -14.54 -6.66 -20.56
C ARG A 335 -15.06 -5.38 -19.92
N VAL A 336 -14.52 -4.22 -20.28
CA VAL A 336 -15.05 -2.92 -19.83
C VAL A 336 -15.96 -2.33 -20.89
N ASP A 337 -17.23 -2.08 -20.55
CA ASP A 337 -18.20 -1.53 -21.52
C ASP A 337 -18.26 -0.01 -21.50
N LYS A 338 -18.27 0.59 -20.31
CA LYS A 338 -18.40 2.05 -20.16
C LYS A 338 -17.31 2.65 -19.30
N ALA A 339 -17.11 2.11 -18.11
CA ALA A 339 -16.12 2.63 -17.18
C ALA A 339 -15.62 1.57 -16.21
N CYS A 340 -14.35 1.64 -15.88
CA CYS A 340 -13.77 0.86 -14.79
C CYS A 340 -12.73 1.72 -14.07
N MET A 341 -13.13 2.27 -12.93
CA MET A 341 -12.35 3.25 -12.19
C MET A 341 -11.92 2.71 -10.83
N SER A 342 -10.78 3.20 -10.33
CA SER A 342 -10.31 2.91 -8.96
C SER A 342 -10.26 1.40 -8.70
N ALA A 343 -10.84 0.91 -7.60
CA ALA A 343 -10.87 -0.51 -7.25
C ALA A 343 -11.42 -1.45 -8.34
N CYS A 344 -12.23 -0.97 -9.31
CA CYS A 344 -12.68 -1.80 -10.42
C CYS A 344 -11.51 -2.35 -11.25
N THR A 345 -10.41 -1.60 -11.38
CA THR A 345 -9.26 -2.02 -12.18
C THR A 345 -8.61 -3.29 -11.60
N ASN A 346 -8.74 -3.56 -10.30
CA ASN A 346 -8.31 -4.82 -9.69
C ASN A 346 -9.06 -6.03 -10.28
N ILE A 347 -10.35 -5.86 -10.59
CA ILE A 347 -11.19 -6.89 -11.20
C ILE A 347 -10.81 -7.06 -12.67
N LEU A 348 -10.66 -5.96 -13.41
CA LEU A 348 -10.20 -5.99 -14.81
C LEU A 348 -8.86 -6.74 -14.93
N LEU A 349 -7.88 -6.41 -14.10
CA LEU A 349 -6.55 -7.01 -14.15
C LEU A 349 -6.51 -8.49 -13.71
N ALA A 350 -7.59 -9.00 -13.12
CA ALA A 350 -7.73 -10.43 -12.82
C ALA A 350 -8.18 -11.28 -14.01
N GLY A 351 -8.72 -10.66 -15.06
CA GLY A 351 -9.15 -11.37 -16.25
C GLY A 351 -8.01 -12.10 -16.95
N ARG A 352 -8.33 -13.29 -17.47
CA ARG A 352 -7.43 -14.05 -18.34
C ARG A 352 -7.19 -13.29 -19.65
N GLU A 353 -8.28 -12.93 -20.33
CA GLU A 353 -8.28 -11.93 -21.40
C GLU A 353 -8.96 -10.65 -20.93
N ARG A 354 -8.39 -9.50 -21.29
CA ARG A 354 -8.80 -8.17 -20.82
C ARG A 354 -9.10 -7.29 -22.01
N THR A 355 -10.37 -6.98 -22.23
CA THR A 355 -10.85 -6.17 -23.35
C THR A 355 -11.64 -4.95 -22.86
N ALA A 356 -11.84 -3.98 -23.75
CA ALA A 356 -12.65 -2.81 -23.47
C ALA A 356 -13.30 -2.32 -24.76
N GLU A 357 -14.50 -1.75 -24.65
CA GLU A 357 -15.07 -0.93 -25.73
C GLU A 357 -14.17 0.28 -25.96
N GLU A 358 -14.08 0.77 -27.20
CA GLU A 358 -13.20 1.89 -27.56
C GLU A 358 -13.48 3.17 -26.76
N SER A 359 -14.75 3.41 -26.42
CA SER A 359 -15.19 4.56 -25.64
C SER A 359 -15.10 4.36 -24.12
N ALA A 360 -14.62 3.19 -23.66
CA ALA A 360 -14.56 2.87 -22.24
C ALA A 360 -13.54 3.75 -21.51
N ARG A 361 -13.92 4.24 -20.32
CA ARG A 361 -13.04 5.02 -19.46
C ARG A 361 -12.45 4.16 -18.36
N ILE A 362 -11.15 3.90 -18.43
CA ILE A 362 -10.42 3.15 -17.39
C ILE A 362 -9.54 4.13 -16.61
N GLY A 363 -9.72 4.18 -15.29
CA GLY A 363 -9.16 5.24 -14.45
C GLY A 363 -8.37 4.70 -13.26
N PHE A 364 -7.17 5.25 -13.05
CA PHE A 364 -6.22 4.82 -12.02
C PHE A 364 -5.85 5.96 -11.07
N HIS A 365 -5.63 5.62 -9.80
CA HIS A 365 -5.04 6.49 -8.78
C HIS A 365 -4.51 5.64 -7.60
N ALA A 366 -3.76 6.27 -6.71
CA ALA A 366 -3.30 5.65 -5.47
C ALA A 366 -4.48 5.25 -4.56
N PRO A 367 -4.41 4.10 -3.84
CA PRO A 367 -5.46 3.74 -2.89
C PRO A 367 -5.58 4.80 -1.79
N ASN A 368 -6.76 4.90 -1.18
CA ASN A 368 -6.97 5.74 0.00
C ASN A 368 -7.96 5.07 0.96
N PHE A 369 -7.78 5.34 2.25
CA PHE A 369 -8.72 4.94 3.29
C PHE A 369 -8.76 6.04 4.37
N PRO A 370 -9.96 6.46 4.84
CA PRO A 370 -10.09 7.52 5.82
C PRO A 370 -9.24 7.29 7.08
N GLY A 371 -8.38 8.26 7.40
CA GLY A 371 -7.53 8.22 8.59
C GLY A 371 -6.30 7.31 8.51
N PHE A 372 -5.93 6.79 7.32
CA PHE A 372 -4.63 6.13 7.17
C PHE A 372 -3.47 7.11 7.33
N ASN A 373 -2.47 6.73 8.12
CA ASN A 373 -1.21 7.47 8.19
C ASN A 373 -0.29 7.13 7.00
N ALA A 374 0.86 7.81 6.91
CA ALA A 374 1.83 7.61 5.82
C ALA A 374 2.32 6.15 5.68
N ALA A 375 2.60 5.44 6.77
CA ALA A 375 3.07 4.06 6.73
C ALA A 375 1.96 3.08 6.31
N GLU A 376 0.73 3.29 6.79
CA GLU A 376 -0.46 2.53 6.38
C GLU A 376 -0.75 2.74 4.89
N MET A 377 -0.62 3.98 4.42
CA MET A 377 -0.78 4.33 3.01
C MET A 377 0.29 3.68 2.13
N GLN A 378 1.56 3.74 2.54
CA GLN A 378 2.66 3.08 1.83
C GLN A 378 2.46 1.57 1.72
N ALA A 379 2.00 0.92 2.79
CA ALA A 379 1.69 -0.51 2.74
C ALA A 379 0.56 -0.83 1.75
N SER A 380 -0.49 -0.02 1.71
CA SER A 380 -1.59 -0.15 0.74
C SER A 380 -1.13 0.04 -0.71
N VAL A 381 -0.31 1.08 -0.96
CA VAL A 381 0.31 1.33 -2.27
C VAL A 381 1.21 0.16 -2.69
N ALA A 382 2.03 -0.37 -1.79
CA ALA A 382 2.90 -1.51 -2.07
C ALA A 382 2.11 -2.79 -2.41
N ALA A 383 1.02 -3.06 -1.69
CA ALA A 383 0.13 -4.18 -1.98
C ALA A 383 -0.50 -4.06 -3.38
N MET A 384 -1.04 -2.89 -3.73
CA MET A 384 -1.61 -2.63 -5.06
C MET A 384 -0.56 -2.71 -6.16
N ARG A 385 0.65 -2.19 -5.93
CA ARG A 385 1.80 -2.32 -6.85
C ARG A 385 2.07 -3.78 -7.17
N ASN A 386 2.20 -4.62 -6.14
CA ASN A 386 2.48 -6.03 -6.31
C ASN A 386 1.36 -6.74 -7.07
N ALA A 387 0.09 -6.39 -6.82
CA ALA A 387 -1.05 -6.94 -7.55
C ALA A 387 -1.04 -6.58 -9.05
N TYR A 388 -0.70 -5.33 -9.38
CA TYR A 388 -0.63 -4.89 -10.79
C TYR A 388 0.55 -5.52 -11.53
N LEU A 389 1.72 -5.56 -10.90
CA LEU A 389 2.90 -6.22 -11.47
C LEU A 389 2.66 -7.72 -11.66
N ALA A 390 2.01 -8.39 -10.69
CA ALA A 390 1.63 -9.80 -10.82
C ALA A 390 0.60 -10.04 -11.93
N ALA A 391 -0.18 -9.03 -12.31
CA ALA A 391 -1.06 -9.06 -13.48
C ALA A 391 -0.32 -8.82 -14.80
N GLY A 392 1.00 -8.59 -14.78
CA GLY A 392 1.82 -8.35 -15.97
C GLY A 392 1.74 -6.91 -16.50
N VAL A 393 1.31 -5.96 -15.67
CA VAL A 393 1.27 -4.54 -16.05
C VAL A 393 2.69 -3.96 -16.02
N ASP A 394 3.00 -3.12 -17.02
CA ASP A 394 4.30 -2.45 -17.15
C ASP A 394 4.67 -1.65 -15.88
N PRO A 395 5.91 -1.78 -15.36
CA PRO A 395 6.32 -1.11 -14.13
C PRO A 395 6.21 0.43 -14.15
N ALA A 396 6.45 1.07 -15.29
CA ALA A 396 6.34 2.53 -15.40
C ALA A 396 4.87 2.97 -15.39
N PHE A 397 3.98 2.21 -16.02
CA PHE A 397 2.54 2.40 -15.90
C PHE A 397 2.08 2.26 -14.45
N VAL A 398 2.50 1.19 -13.75
CA VAL A 398 2.15 0.97 -12.34
C VAL A 398 2.65 2.13 -11.47
N ALA A 399 3.88 2.59 -11.69
CA ALA A 399 4.41 3.74 -10.96
C ALA A 399 3.53 4.99 -11.16
N ARG A 400 3.19 5.34 -12.41
CA ARG A 400 2.34 6.49 -12.72
C ARG A 400 0.95 6.37 -12.09
N ALA A 401 0.32 5.20 -12.20
CA ALA A 401 -0.97 4.90 -11.60
C ALA A 401 -0.98 5.14 -10.08
N LEU A 402 0.07 4.68 -9.40
CA LEU A 402 0.18 4.76 -7.93
C LEU A 402 0.76 6.08 -7.41
N THR A 403 1.38 6.89 -8.26
CA THR A 403 1.77 8.27 -7.93
C THR A 403 0.65 9.27 -8.17
N THR A 404 -0.41 8.89 -8.88
CA THR A 404 -1.58 9.74 -9.11
C THR A 404 -2.34 9.92 -7.79
N PRO A 405 -2.52 11.14 -7.28
CA PRO A 405 -3.20 11.39 -6.00
C PRO A 405 -4.62 10.82 -5.97
N ALA A 406 -5.07 10.34 -4.81
CA ALA A 406 -6.36 9.67 -4.65
C ALA A 406 -7.57 10.61 -4.87
N GLU A 407 -7.36 11.91 -4.80
CA GLU A 407 -8.36 12.96 -5.06
C GLU A 407 -8.55 13.21 -6.57
N THR A 408 -7.62 12.70 -7.39
CA THR A 408 -7.61 12.85 -8.84
C THR A 408 -7.64 11.49 -9.52
N MET A 409 -7.78 11.47 -10.84
CA MET A 409 -7.80 10.24 -11.60
C MET A 409 -7.05 10.40 -12.91
N TRP A 410 -6.14 9.47 -13.18
CA TRP A 410 -5.46 9.37 -14.46
C TRP A 410 -6.25 8.43 -15.38
N PHE A 411 -6.57 8.92 -16.58
CA PHE A 411 -7.22 8.16 -17.64
C PHE A 411 -6.23 7.98 -18.80
N PRO A 412 -5.55 6.82 -18.89
CA PRO A 412 -4.67 6.52 -20.01
C PRO A 412 -5.47 6.32 -21.30
N SER A 413 -4.82 6.56 -22.44
CA SER A 413 -5.34 6.21 -23.75
C SER A 413 -5.45 4.69 -23.94
N PHE A 414 -6.27 4.24 -24.89
CA PHE A 414 -6.37 2.82 -25.24
C PHE A 414 -4.99 2.20 -25.57
N TYR A 415 -4.14 2.93 -26.30
CA TYR A 415 -2.78 2.50 -26.62
C TYR A 415 -1.88 2.35 -25.39
N GLU A 416 -1.93 3.29 -24.44
CA GLU A 416 -1.21 3.17 -23.16
C GLU A 416 -1.69 1.94 -22.38
N LEU A 417 -2.99 1.63 -22.40
CA LEU A 417 -3.54 0.47 -21.70
C LEU A 417 -3.10 -0.86 -22.34
N GLU A 418 -3.06 -0.94 -23.66
CA GLU A 418 -2.61 -2.14 -24.39
C GLU A 418 -1.10 -2.34 -24.25
N SER A 419 -0.31 -1.30 -24.53
CA SER A 419 1.16 -1.37 -24.46
C SER A 419 1.68 -1.65 -23.04
N ALA A 420 0.97 -1.19 -22.01
CA ALA A 420 1.28 -1.48 -20.61
C ALA A 420 0.76 -2.83 -20.12
N GLY A 421 0.09 -3.64 -20.95
CA GLY A 421 -0.46 -4.95 -20.54
C GLY A 421 -1.68 -4.88 -19.63
N VAL A 422 -2.35 -3.72 -19.53
CA VAL A 422 -3.65 -3.59 -18.85
C VAL A 422 -4.75 -4.25 -19.66
N LEU A 423 -4.77 -3.98 -20.97
CA LEU A 423 -5.62 -4.69 -21.94
C LEU A 423 -4.75 -5.70 -22.70
N THR A 424 -5.27 -6.90 -22.92
CA THR A 424 -4.51 -8.03 -23.49
C THR A 424 -5.24 -8.72 -24.65
N GLY A 425 -6.52 -8.45 -24.84
CA GLY A 425 -7.30 -9.02 -25.95
C GLY A 425 -7.29 -8.12 -27.18
N SER A 426 -7.30 -8.74 -28.36
CA SER A 426 -7.27 -8.06 -29.67
C SER A 426 -8.66 -7.58 -30.15
N GLU A 427 -9.73 -7.91 -29.43
CA GLU A 427 -11.06 -7.43 -29.73
C GLU A 427 -11.32 -6.09 -29.02
N ILE A 428 -11.18 -4.99 -29.76
CA ILE A 428 -12.08 -3.85 -29.54
C ILE A 428 -13.47 -4.37 -29.90
N VAL A 429 -14.22 -4.83 -28.91
CA VAL A 429 -15.61 -5.22 -29.11
C VAL A 429 -16.34 -3.95 -29.50
N ILE A 430 -16.77 -3.81 -30.76
CA ILE A 430 -17.69 -2.75 -31.19
C ILE A 430 -19.08 -3.33 -30.98
N ARG A 431 -19.66 -3.19 -29.79
CA ARG A 431 -21.04 -3.64 -29.58
C ARG A 431 -22.01 -2.57 -30.10
N ARG A 432 -22.26 -2.56 -31.41
CA ARG A 432 -23.41 -1.84 -31.97
C ARG A 432 -24.68 -2.47 -31.40
N ALA A 433 -25.38 -1.72 -30.55
CA ALA A 433 -26.71 -2.08 -30.13
C ALA A 433 -27.65 -2.10 -31.35
N GLY A 434 -27.94 -3.30 -31.85
CA GLY A 434 -29.07 -3.64 -32.72
C GLY A 434 -29.07 -3.05 -34.14
N ALA A 435 -28.66 -3.86 -35.13
CA ALA A 435 -29.34 -3.99 -36.43
C ALA A 435 -28.56 -4.97 -37.34
N THR A 436 -29.25 -6.00 -37.83
CA THR A 436 -28.83 -6.83 -38.95
C THR A 436 -28.84 -5.99 -40.24
N ALA A 437 -27.66 -5.59 -40.73
CA ALA A 437 -27.44 -5.18 -42.11
C ALA A 437 -25.96 -5.39 -42.48
N PRO A 438 -25.61 -5.69 -43.73
CA PRO A 438 -24.22 -5.85 -44.15
C PRO A 438 -23.45 -4.55 -43.89
N VAL A 439 -22.22 -4.67 -43.39
CA VAL A 439 -21.31 -3.56 -43.12
C VAL A 439 -21.10 -2.74 -44.39
N PRO A 440 -21.49 -1.45 -44.46
CA PRO A 440 -21.01 -0.57 -45.50
C PRO A 440 -19.53 -0.26 -45.21
N ALA A 441 -18.72 -0.21 -46.26
CA ALA A 441 -17.39 0.39 -46.18
C ALA A 441 -17.47 1.76 -45.48
N LEU A 442 -16.47 2.08 -44.64
CA LEU A 442 -16.37 3.37 -43.95
C LEU A 442 -16.61 4.50 -44.97
N ASP A 443 -17.62 5.33 -44.71
CA ASP A 443 -17.96 6.48 -45.53
C ASP A 443 -16.74 7.43 -45.58
N ALA A 444 -16.33 7.87 -46.77
CA ALA A 444 -15.16 8.72 -46.96
C ALA A 444 -15.23 10.04 -46.16
N ALA A 445 -16.44 10.56 -45.90
CA ALA A 445 -16.68 11.72 -45.06
C ALA A 445 -16.52 11.40 -43.56
N GLN A 446 -16.81 10.17 -43.10
CA GLN A 446 -16.48 9.76 -41.73
C GLN A 446 -14.97 9.70 -41.53
N MET A 447 -14.25 9.08 -42.46
CA MET A 447 -12.80 8.99 -42.40
C MET A 447 -12.14 10.38 -42.43
N GLN A 448 -12.68 11.29 -43.25
CA GLN A 448 -12.24 12.69 -43.26
C GLN A 448 -12.46 13.39 -41.91
N ARG A 449 -13.58 13.15 -41.23
CA ARG A 449 -13.84 13.70 -39.88
C ARG A 449 -12.84 13.17 -38.85
N GLU A 450 -12.51 11.88 -38.91
CA GLU A 450 -11.52 11.26 -38.00
C GLU A 450 -10.11 11.83 -38.23
N LEU A 451 -9.70 12.02 -39.48
CA LEU A 451 -8.41 12.66 -39.79
C LEU A 451 -8.38 14.13 -39.34
N GLN A 452 -9.49 14.86 -39.50
CA GLN A 452 -9.61 16.23 -38.98
C GLN A 452 -9.50 16.29 -37.46
N ALA A 453 -10.14 15.35 -36.76
CA ALA A 453 -10.03 15.24 -35.30
C ALA A 453 -8.59 14.91 -34.87
N ALA A 454 -7.92 13.98 -35.56
CA ALA A 454 -6.52 13.64 -35.30
C ALA A 454 -5.57 14.84 -35.51
N ALA A 455 -5.79 15.62 -36.58
CA ALA A 455 -5.05 16.86 -36.80
C ALA A 455 -5.29 17.89 -35.70
N ALA A 456 -6.56 18.08 -35.29
CA ALA A 456 -6.92 19.00 -34.21
C ALA A 456 -6.30 18.60 -32.86
N GLN A 457 -6.32 17.31 -32.53
CA GLN A 457 -5.70 16.76 -31.33
C GLN A 457 -4.20 16.97 -31.32
N THR A 458 -3.54 16.70 -32.46
CA THR A 458 -2.10 16.94 -32.61
C THR A 458 -1.76 18.43 -32.42
N ASN A 459 -2.55 19.31 -33.03
CA ASN A 459 -2.40 20.76 -32.90
C ASN A 459 -2.61 21.28 -31.48
N ALA A 460 -3.48 20.63 -30.68
CA ALA A 460 -3.70 21.02 -29.29
C ALA A 460 -2.44 20.85 -28.42
N SER A 461 -1.54 19.94 -28.80
CA SER A 461 -0.27 19.69 -28.11
C SER A 461 0.96 20.30 -28.80
N ALA A 462 0.78 20.92 -29.98
CA ALA A 462 1.88 21.48 -30.77
C ALA A 462 2.16 22.95 -30.40
N PRO A 463 3.42 23.42 -30.46
CA PRO A 463 4.61 22.68 -30.90
C PRO A 463 5.13 21.69 -29.84
N THR A 464 5.47 20.47 -30.28
CA THR A 464 6.03 19.40 -29.42
C THR A 464 7.45 19.07 -29.87
N ARG A 465 8.44 19.23 -28.98
CA ARG A 465 9.83 18.80 -29.26
C ARG A 465 9.89 17.27 -29.17
N LEU A 466 10.32 16.61 -30.25
CA LEU A 466 10.39 15.15 -30.36
C LEU A 466 11.77 14.58 -30.04
N ASP A 467 12.82 15.31 -30.42
CA ASP A 467 14.21 15.01 -30.11
C ASP A 467 15.03 16.32 -30.04
N GLU A 468 16.36 16.22 -29.92
CA GLU A 468 17.25 17.37 -29.79
C GLU A 468 17.21 18.32 -31.02
N ALA A 469 16.78 17.84 -32.18
CA ALA A 469 16.77 18.61 -33.43
C ALA A 469 15.37 18.76 -34.06
N THR A 470 14.39 17.91 -33.73
CA THR A 470 13.11 17.82 -34.43
C THR A 470 11.95 18.27 -33.56
N THR A 471 11.16 19.22 -34.07
CA THR A 471 9.95 19.71 -33.42
C THR A 471 8.74 19.50 -34.33
N LEU A 472 7.69 18.83 -33.83
CA LEU A 472 6.39 18.78 -34.48
C LEU A 472 5.67 20.12 -34.28
N THR A 473 5.42 20.83 -35.36
CA THR A 473 4.88 22.21 -35.32
C THR A 473 3.38 22.28 -35.46
N ARG A 474 2.79 21.44 -36.33
CA ARG A 474 1.35 21.38 -36.59
C ARG A 474 1.00 20.14 -37.41
N ALA A 475 -0.29 19.86 -37.53
CA ALA A 475 -0.87 18.87 -38.42
C ALA A 475 -2.08 19.44 -39.18
N THR A 476 -2.32 18.97 -40.40
CA THR A 476 -3.52 19.30 -41.20
C THR A 476 -4.11 18.03 -41.79
N ALA A 477 -5.43 18.00 -41.96
CA ALA A 477 -6.13 16.95 -42.67
C ALA A 477 -6.91 17.53 -43.85
N SER A 478 -6.67 16.99 -45.04
CA SER A 478 -7.38 17.37 -46.28
C SER A 478 -7.73 16.12 -47.08
N GLY A 479 -9.03 15.90 -47.33
CA GLY A 479 -9.52 14.64 -47.87
C GLY A 479 -9.10 13.45 -46.99
N LEU A 480 -8.52 12.43 -47.61
CA LEU A 480 -7.95 11.27 -46.91
C LEU A 480 -6.44 11.42 -46.61
N THR A 481 -5.92 12.65 -46.59
CA THR A 481 -4.49 12.91 -46.33
C THR A 481 -4.33 13.63 -45.00
N LEU A 482 -3.54 13.05 -44.09
CA LEU A 482 -3.10 13.67 -42.83
C LEU A 482 -1.63 14.06 -42.95
N THR A 483 -1.35 15.36 -42.88
CA THR A 483 0.00 15.92 -43.00
C THR A 483 0.48 16.44 -41.66
N HIS A 484 1.60 15.91 -41.17
CA HIS A 484 2.32 16.42 -40.01
C HIS A 484 3.50 17.29 -40.47
N TYR A 485 3.69 18.45 -39.84
CA TYR A 485 4.74 19.41 -40.19
C TYR A 485 5.79 19.45 -39.11
N TYR A 486 7.03 19.20 -39.50
CA TYR A 486 8.19 19.16 -38.62
C TYR A 486 9.19 20.26 -38.99
N MET A 487 9.83 20.79 -37.96
CA MET A 487 10.95 21.71 -38.06
C MET A 487 12.20 20.98 -37.57
N ILE A 488 13.28 21.01 -38.35
CA ILE A 488 14.58 20.42 -37.98
C ILE A 488 15.61 21.54 -37.80
N GLU A 489 16.21 21.60 -36.61
CA GLU A 489 17.34 22.47 -36.28
C GLU A 489 18.65 21.90 -36.86
N GLY A 490 19.51 22.75 -37.43
CA GLY A 490 20.81 22.33 -37.97
C GLY A 490 20.78 21.60 -39.33
N ALA A 491 19.63 21.52 -40.01
CA ALA A 491 19.47 20.81 -41.28
C ALA A 491 19.97 21.59 -42.53
N GLU A 492 20.88 22.56 -42.38
CA GLU A 492 21.35 23.42 -43.48
C GLU A 492 22.14 22.65 -44.55
N ASN A 493 22.88 21.62 -44.13
CA ASN A 493 23.72 20.77 -45.00
C ASN A 493 23.17 19.34 -45.15
N LEU A 494 21.89 19.11 -44.85
CA LEU A 494 21.29 17.78 -44.93
C LEU A 494 21.11 17.34 -46.39
N ASP A 495 21.56 16.13 -46.74
CA ASP A 495 21.21 15.50 -48.01
C ASP A 495 19.72 15.18 -48.03
N VAL A 496 18.96 16.02 -48.73
CA VAL A 496 17.50 15.94 -48.85
C VAL A 496 17.05 14.60 -49.46
N ALA A 497 17.81 14.05 -50.40
CA ALA A 497 17.45 12.80 -51.07
C ALA A 497 17.65 11.59 -50.15
N ASP A 498 18.72 11.59 -49.35
CA ASP A 498 18.97 10.56 -48.34
C ASP A 498 17.99 10.66 -47.17
N GLY A 499 17.78 11.87 -46.63
CA GLY A 499 16.83 12.14 -45.55
C GLY A 499 15.41 11.65 -45.89
N ARG A 500 14.90 12.00 -47.09
CA ARG A 500 13.59 11.52 -47.55
C ARG A 500 13.52 9.99 -47.60
N ARG A 501 14.53 9.33 -48.14
CA ARG A 501 14.57 7.87 -48.28
C ARG A 501 14.56 7.19 -46.91
N VAL A 502 15.41 7.64 -45.98
CA VAL A 502 15.53 7.07 -44.63
C VAL A 502 14.22 7.27 -43.86
N MET A 503 13.68 8.49 -43.88
CA MET A 503 12.45 8.82 -43.15
C MET A 503 11.23 8.10 -43.72
N THR A 504 11.04 8.07 -45.03
CA THR A 504 9.94 7.30 -45.65
C THR A 504 10.01 5.83 -45.28
N LYS A 505 11.21 5.22 -45.29
CA LYS A 505 11.38 3.80 -44.91
C LYS A 505 11.05 3.55 -43.44
N MET A 506 11.56 4.40 -42.53
CA MET A 506 11.32 4.29 -41.09
C MET A 506 9.84 4.50 -40.75
N LEU A 507 9.23 5.57 -41.28
CA LEU A 507 7.82 5.91 -41.05
C LEU A 507 6.90 4.85 -41.63
N SER A 508 7.20 4.31 -42.82
CA SER A 508 6.43 3.19 -43.38
C SER A 508 6.52 1.95 -42.51
N ALA A 509 7.71 1.60 -42.02
CA ALA A 509 7.88 0.44 -41.13
C ALA A 509 7.14 0.61 -39.80
N GLN A 510 7.12 1.82 -39.23
CA GLN A 510 6.40 2.13 -38.00
C GLN A 510 4.88 2.15 -38.21
N ALA A 511 4.40 2.80 -39.27
CA ALA A 511 2.99 2.84 -39.64
C ALA A 511 2.43 1.43 -39.88
N CYS A 512 3.19 0.56 -40.53
CA CYS A 512 2.75 -0.80 -40.86
C CYS A 512 2.80 -1.79 -39.69
N ARG A 513 3.45 -1.44 -38.56
CA ARG A 513 3.39 -2.23 -37.31
C ARG A 513 2.13 -1.94 -36.48
N GLN A 514 1.41 -0.86 -36.80
CA GLN A 514 0.17 -0.48 -36.12
C GLN A 514 -1.02 -0.99 -36.96
N PRO A 515 -1.82 -1.97 -36.49
CA PRO A 515 -2.89 -2.59 -37.28
C PRO A 515 -3.93 -1.58 -37.79
N GLN A 516 -4.21 -0.53 -37.03
CA GLN A 516 -5.16 0.52 -37.39
C GLN A 516 -4.62 1.44 -38.50
N VAL A 517 -3.36 1.86 -38.42
CA VAL A 517 -2.72 2.67 -39.47
C VAL A 517 -2.53 1.85 -40.74
N ALA A 518 -2.13 0.59 -40.62
CA ALA A 518 -2.05 -0.33 -41.76
C ALA A 518 -3.41 -0.56 -42.43
N LYS A 519 -4.51 -0.56 -41.66
CA LYS A 519 -5.87 -0.62 -42.19
C LYS A 519 -6.26 0.70 -42.87
N ALA A 520 -6.01 1.84 -42.25
CA ALA A 520 -6.26 3.17 -42.83
C ALA A 520 -5.54 3.33 -44.18
N LEU A 521 -4.29 2.88 -44.28
CA LEU A 521 -3.53 2.85 -45.53
C LEU A 521 -4.19 1.96 -46.61
N ARG A 522 -4.74 0.79 -46.23
CA ARG A 522 -5.51 -0.08 -47.14
C ARG A 522 -6.83 0.56 -47.57
N ASP A 523 -7.42 1.38 -46.70
CA ASP A 523 -8.68 2.10 -46.94
C ASP A 523 -8.46 3.43 -47.68
N GLY A 524 -7.22 3.72 -48.12
CA GLY A 524 -6.89 4.86 -48.99
C GLY A 524 -6.40 6.12 -48.26
N VAL A 525 -6.17 6.05 -46.95
CA VAL A 525 -5.57 7.16 -46.18
C VAL A 525 -4.10 7.31 -46.53
N ARG A 526 -3.64 8.56 -46.64
CA ARG A 526 -2.24 8.93 -46.87
C ARG A 526 -1.71 9.69 -45.67
N PHE A 527 -0.56 9.27 -45.15
CA PHE A 527 0.15 10.02 -44.10
C PHE A 527 1.35 10.72 -44.73
N VAL A 528 1.42 12.04 -44.57
CA VAL A 528 2.51 12.86 -45.10
C VAL A 528 3.24 13.50 -43.94
N HIS A 529 4.56 13.38 -43.92
CA HIS A 529 5.42 14.04 -42.94
C HIS A 529 6.28 15.06 -43.67
N SER A 530 5.98 16.34 -43.48
CA SER A 530 6.63 17.46 -44.16
C SER A 530 7.69 18.08 -43.27
N TYR A 531 8.93 18.13 -43.75
CA TYR A 531 10.07 18.62 -42.98
C TYR A 531 10.54 19.97 -43.51
N SER A 532 10.85 20.89 -42.61
CA SER A 532 11.34 22.23 -42.91
C SER A 532 12.48 22.63 -41.96
N THR A 533 13.30 23.57 -42.36
CA THR A 533 14.31 24.20 -41.50
C THR A 533 13.69 25.25 -40.59
N THR A 534 14.45 25.73 -39.61
CA THR A 534 14.03 26.80 -38.67
C THR A 534 13.65 28.12 -39.35
N ASN A 535 14.24 28.43 -40.50
CA ASN A 535 13.89 29.60 -41.33
C ASN A 535 12.72 29.34 -42.30
N GLY A 536 12.02 28.21 -42.17
CA GLY A 536 10.82 27.88 -42.95
C GLY A 536 11.09 27.36 -44.37
N ARG A 537 12.35 27.11 -44.74
CA ARG A 537 12.67 26.47 -46.02
C ARG A 537 12.24 25.00 -45.96
N HIS A 538 11.39 24.60 -46.91
CA HIS A 538 10.99 23.19 -47.06
C HIS A 538 12.20 22.32 -47.43
N LEU A 539 12.30 21.15 -46.78
CA LEU A 539 13.34 20.15 -47.02
C LEU A 539 12.79 19.04 -47.92
N PHE A 540 11.87 18.23 -47.41
CA PHE A 540 11.24 17.13 -48.14
C PHE A 540 9.95 16.69 -47.46
N ASP A 541 9.13 15.96 -48.23
CA ASP A 541 7.97 15.22 -47.71
C ASP A 541 8.26 13.72 -47.73
N ALA A 542 8.01 13.06 -46.60
CA ALA A 542 8.02 11.61 -46.48
C ALA A 542 6.58 11.10 -46.47
N GLU A 543 6.18 10.43 -47.55
CA GLU A 543 4.83 9.90 -47.69
C GLU A 543 4.76 8.41 -47.33
N VAL A 544 3.73 8.04 -46.57
CA VAL A 544 3.35 6.66 -46.31
C VAL A 544 1.96 6.43 -46.90
N THR A 545 1.91 5.65 -47.99
CA THR A 545 0.69 5.42 -48.78
C THR A 545 0.31 3.94 -48.86
N SER A 546 1.21 3.04 -48.51
CA SER A 546 0.97 1.60 -48.48
C SER A 546 2.00 0.90 -47.61
N CYS A 547 1.66 -0.31 -47.17
CA CYS A 547 2.62 -1.18 -46.52
C CYS A 547 3.37 -2.03 -47.54
N PRO A 548 4.71 -2.15 -47.44
CA PRO A 548 5.46 -3.05 -48.30
C PRO A 548 4.91 -4.47 -48.15
N LYS A 549 4.75 -5.19 -49.26
CA LYS A 549 4.33 -6.60 -49.24
C LYS A 549 5.40 -7.40 -48.48
N ALA A 550 4.96 -8.20 -47.52
CA ALA A 550 5.82 -9.10 -46.74
C ALA A 550 6.56 -10.08 -47.64
#